data_AF-A0A832ET34-F1
#
_entry.id   AF-A0A832ET34-F1
#
_cell.length_a   1.000
_cell.length_b   1.000
_cell.length_c   1.000
_cell.angle_alpha   90.00
_cell.angle_beta   90.00
_cell.angle_gamma   90.00
#
_symmetry.space_group_name_H-M   'P 1'
#
loop_
_entity.id
_entity.type
_entity.pdbx_description
1 polymer ?
#
loop_
_entity_poly.entity_id
_entity_poly.type
_entity_poly.pdbx_seq_one_letter_code
_entity_poly.pdbx_strand_id
1 'polypeptide(L)'
;MRIVPDTSTIVAGGISKILEEGKIEEHPFTGVVIAEQIDGIIIPEAVVAELEAQANFGRISGFRGLAEIEKIVRIAKERNIPVEFAGRRPSIDEIKLAKGGEIDSMIREIAKSANAVLVTSDRVQSLIARAKGIETIYVKPRIIRPEETKIMTFFTP
;
A
#
# COMPACT_ATOMS: atom_id res chain seq x y z
N MET A 1 -16.04 -4.75 0.01
CA MET A 1 -15.42 -3.41 0.03
C MET A 1 -14.28 -3.36 -0.96
N ARG A 2 -14.21 -2.28 -1.73
CA ARG A 2 -13.10 -2.02 -2.64
C ARG A 2 -12.00 -1.31 -1.87
N ILE A 3 -10.75 -1.67 -2.12
CA ILE A 3 -9.59 -1.05 -1.44
C ILE A 3 -8.68 -0.33 -2.43
N VAL A 4 -8.06 0.76 -1.98
CA VAL A 4 -7.03 1.52 -2.71
C VAL A 4 -5.77 1.54 -1.85
N PRO A 5 -4.79 0.66 -2.10
CA PRO A 5 -3.52 0.69 -1.38
C PRO A 5 -2.62 1.84 -1.86
N ASP A 6 -1.94 2.49 -0.93
CA ASP A 6 -0.88 3.46 -1.22
C ASP A 6 0.48 2.77 -1.42
N THR A 7 1.50 3.55 -1.82
CA THR A 7 2.86 3.02 -1.99
C THR A 7 3.40 2.39 -0.70
N SER A 8 3.13 3.01 0.46
CA SER A 8 3.69 2.58 1.74
C SER A 8 3.18 1.18 2.15
N THR A 9 1.90 0.89 1.93
CA THR A 9 1.30 -0.42 2.21
C THR A 9 1.75 -1.47 1.20
N ILE A 10 1.90 -1.11 -0.08
CA ILE A 10 2.45 -2.04 -1.08
C ILE A 10 3.88 -2.41 -0.72
N VAL A 11 4.78 -1.44 -0.49
CA VAL A 11 6.18 -1.76 -0.17
C VAL A 11 6.32 -2.56 1.13
N ALA A 12 5.44 -2.32 2.11
CA ALA A 12 5.42 -3.06 3.37
C ALA A 12 4.94 -4.52 3.21
N GLY A 13 4.33 -4.87 2.09
CA GLY A 13 3.71 -6.17 1.84
C GLY A 13 2.39 -6.37 2.59
N GLY A 14 1.72 -5.27 2.95
CA GLY A 14 0.50 -5.32 3.77
C GLY A 14 -0.65 -6.02 3.05
N ILE A 15 -0.83 -5.75 1.76
CA ILE A 15 -1.96 -6.29 1.00
C ILE A 15 -1.81 -7.79 0.73
N SER A 16 -0.66 -8.27 0.24
CA SER A 16 -0.52 -9.71 0.00
C SER A 16 -0.64 -10.50 1.30
N LYS A 17 -0.13 -9.96 2.41
CA LYS A 17 -0.26 -10.58 3.73
C LYS A 17 -1.72 -10.70 4.17
N ILE A 18 -2.54 -9.65 3.97
CA ILE A 18 -4.00 -9.73 4.21
C ILE A 18 -4.60 -10.85 3.37
N LEU A 19 -4.27 -10.89 2.08
CA LEU A 19 -4.77 -11.90 1.16
C LEU A 19 -4.25 -13.33 1.45
N GLU A 20 -3.14 -13.50 2.15
CA GLU A 20 -2.61 -14.84 2.52
C GLU A 20 -3.17 -15.30 3.86
N GLU A 21 -3.10 -14.45 4.89
CA GLU A 21 -3.45 -14.79 6.27
C GLU A 21 -4.95 -14.63 6.57
N GLY A 22 -5.72 -14.06 5.64
CA GLY A 22 -7.16 -13.85 5.79
C GLY A 22 -7.53 -12.62 6.60
N LYS A 23 -6.68 -12.18 7.54
CA LYS A 23 -6.89 -10.95 8.34
C LYS A 23 -5.54 -10.33 8.73
N ILE A 24 -5.52 -9.00 8.89
CA ILE A 24 -4.50 -8.34 9.72
C ILE A 24 -5.19 -7.89 11.01
N GLU A 25 -4.70 -8.41 12.15
CA GLU A 25 -5.28 -8.20 13.47
C GLU A 25 -5.22 -6.75 13.96
N GLU A 26 -6.21 -6.48 14.82
CA GLU A 26 -6.55 -5.24 15.51
C GLU A 26 -5.39 -4.62 16.29
N HIS A 27 -5.14 -3.34 16.01
CA HIS A 27 -4.71 -2.38 17.02
C HIS A 27 -5.91 -1.48 17.30
N PRO A 28 -6.13 -0.99 18.53
CA PRO A 28 -7.26 -0.10 18.87
C PRO A 28 -7.35 1.21 18.05
N PHE A 29 -6.37 1.47 17.18
CA PHE A 29 -6.30 2.63 16.29
C PHE A 29 -6.17 2.25 14.79
N THR A 30 -5.95 0.97 14.46
CA THR A 30 -5.88 0.45 13.09
C THR A 30 -7.15 -0.31 12.79
N GLY A 31 -7.89 0.11 11.76
CA GLY A 31 -9.04 -0.68 11.30
C GLY A 31 -8.61 -2.09 10.91
N VAL A 32 -9.54 -3.03 10.94
CA VAL A 32 -9.30 -4.42 10.53
C VAL A 32 -9.53 -4.52 9.02
N VAL A 33 -8.56 -5.07 8.29
CA VAL A 33 -8.83 -5.56 6.93
C VAL A 33 -9.02 -7.06 7.00
N ILE A 34 -10.22 -7.50 6.63
CA ILE A 34 -10.58 -8.91 6.50
C ILE A 34 -10.58 -9.23 5.01
N ALA A 35 -9.79 -10.21 4.59
CA ALA A 35 -9.64 -10.57 3.18
C ALA A 35 -10.96 -10.98 2.55
N GLU A 36 -11.82 -11.67 3.30
CA GLU A 36 -13.17 -12.09 2.87
C GLU A 36 -14.11 -10.90 2.60
N GLN A 37 -13.80 -9.71 3.11
CA GLN A 37 -14.57 -8.51 2.84
C GLN A 37 -14.07 -7.73 1.63
N ILE A 38 -12.92 -8.10 1.04
CA ILE A 38 -12.37 -7.43 -0.14
C ILE A 38 -13.06 -7.99 -1.38
N ASP A 39 -13.79 -7.13 -2.09
CA ASP A 39 -14.47 -7.46 -3.35
C ASP A 39 -13.79 -6.82 -4.57
N GLY A 40 -12.74 -6.03 -4.36
CA GLY A 40 -11.92 -5.47 -5.43
C GLY A 40 -10.73 -4.67 -4.92
N ILE A 41 -9.67 -4.63 -5.73
CA ILE A 41 -8.43 -3.90 -5.44
C ILE A 41 -8.18 -2.91 -6.57
N ILE A 42 -7.99 -1.64 -6.22
CA ILE A 42 -7.71 -0.56 -7.16
C ILE A 42 -6.27 -0.11 -6.95
N ILE A 43 -5.36 -0.51 -7.83
CA ILE A 43 -3.95 -0.10 -7.77
C ILE A 43 -3.83 1.25 -8.49
N PRO A 44 -3.45 2.34 -7.81
CA PRO A 44 -3.29 3.63 -8.48
C PRO A 44 -2.15 3.59 -9.50
N GLU A 45 -2.37 4.10 -10.71
CA GLU A 45 -1.32 4.29 -11.72
C GLU A 45 -0.18 5.18 -11.21
N ALA A 46 -0.48 6.12 -10.31
CA ALA A 46 0.51 6.94 -9.64
C ALA A 46 1.49 6.13 -8.77
N VAL A 47 0.99 5.08 -8.09
CA VAL A 47 1.83 4.18 -7.27
C VAL A 47 2.73 3.34 -8.16
N VAL A 48 2.21 2.82 -9.27
CA VAL A 48 3.02 2.07 -10.26
C VAL A 48 4.14 2.93 -10.82
N ALA A 49 3.81 4.16 -11.24
CA ALA A 49 4.78 5.07 -11.82
C ALA A 49 5.87 5.49 -10.81
N GLU A 50 5.52 5.72 -9.55
CA GLU A 50 6.49 5.99 -8.48
C GLU A 50 7.43 4.81 -8.24
N LEU A 51 6.89 3.59 -8.13
CA LEU A 51 7.69 2.38 -7.89
C LEU A 51 8.61 2.05 -9.07
N GLU A 52 8.12 2.22 -10.29
CA GLU A 52 8.91 2.05 -11.52
C GLU A 52 10.04 3.08 -11.60
N ALA A 53 9.76 4.35 -11.30
CA ALA A 53 10.80 5.37 -11.24
C ALA A 53 11.87 5.00 -10.18
N GLN A 54 11.45 4.60 -8.98
CA GLN A 54 12.37 4.16 -7.93
C GLN A 54 13.24 2.97 -8.37
N ALA A 55 12.65 1.96 -9.02
CA ALA A 55 13.35 0.79 -9.51
C ALA A 55 14.36 1.16 -10.61
N ASN A 56 13.99 2.03 -11.54
CA ASN A 56 14.87 2.54 -12.59
C ASN A 56 16.05 3.35 -12.02
N PHE A 57 15.88 4.00 -10.86
CA PHE A 57 16.96 4.64 -10.11
C PHE A 57 17.76 3.68 -9.20
N GLY A 58 17.52 2.37 -9.28
CA GLY A 58 18.25 1.35 -8.51
C GLY A 58 17.81 1.23 -7.05
N ARG A 59 16.67 1.82 -6.65
CA ARG A 59 16.19 1.72 -5.26
C ARG A 59 15.50 0.38 -5.03
N ILE A 60 15.94 -0.33 -4.00
CA ILE A 60 15.38 -1.63 -3.59
C ILE A 60 13.87 -1.53 -3.30
N SER A 61 13.40 -0.41 -2.76
CA SER A 61 11.97 -0.17 -2.50
C SER A 61 11.13 -0.26 -3.77
N GLY A 62 11.62 0.23 -4.91
CA GLY A 62 10.92 0.16 -6.19
C GLY A 62 10.76 -1.27 -6.68
N PHE A 63 11.86 -2.03 -6.72
CA PHE A 63 11.82 -3.46 -7.09
C PHE A 63 10.91 -4.27 -6.16
N ARG A 64 11.01 -4.03 -4.85
CA ARG A 64 10.16 -4.70 -3.85
C ARG A 64 8.68 -4.38 -4.06
N GLY A 65 8.34 -3.12 -4.31
CA GLY A 65 6.95 -2.72 -4.55
C GLY A 65 6.38 -3.32 -5.83
N LEU A 66 7.15 -3.36 -6.93
CA LEU A 66 6.71 -3.98 -8.18
C LEU A 66 6.49 -5.50 -8.03
N ALA A 67 7.41 -6.19 -7.35
CA ALA A 67 7.24 -7.62 -7.03
C ALA A 67 6.02 -7.87 -6.14
N GLU A 68 5.72 -6.95 -5.22
CA GLU A 68 4.52 -7.04 -4.40
C GLU A 68 3.24 -6.85 -5.23
N ILE A 69 3.21 -5.92 -6.17
CA ILE A 69 2.07 -5.75 -7.09
C ILE A 69 1.81 -7.06 -7.86
N GLU A 70 2.85 -7.69 -8.40
CA GLU A 70 2.73 -8.98 -9.09
C GLU A 70 2.15 -10.05 -8.16
N LYS A 71 2.64 -10.12 -6.91
CA LYS A 71 2.14 -11.04 -5.88
C LYS A 71 0.66 -10.79 -5.57
N ILE A 72 0.24 -9.54 -5.39
CA ILE A 72 -1.15 -9.15 -5.14
C ILE A 72 -2.05 -9.61 -6.27
N VAL A 73 -1.68 -9.34 -7.53
CA VAL A 73 -2.48 -9.74 -8.71
C VAL A 73 -2.63 -11.25 -8.78
N ARG A 74 -1.56 -12.00 -8.52
CA ARG A 74 -1.61 -13.48 -8.52
C ARG A 74 -2.58 -14.02 -7.47
N ILE A 75 -2.45 -13.59 -6.21
CA ILE A 75 -3.30 -14.08 -5.12
C ILE A 75 -4.75 -13.63 -5.29
N ALA A 76 -4.97 -12.38 -5.74
CA ALA A 76 -6.29 -11.86 -6.01
C ALA A 76 -7.00 -12.68 -7.10
N LYS A 77 -6.28 -13.07 -8.15
CA LYS A 77 -6.80 -13.97 -9.20
C LYS A 77 -7.21 -15.33 -8.65
N GLU A 78 -6.39 -15.95 -7.80
CA GLU A 78 -6.73 -17.23 -7.14
C GLU A 78 -7.99 -17.12 -6.27
N ARG A 79 -8.23 -15.95 -5.67
CA ARG A 79 -9.40 -15.65 -4.83
C ARG A 79 -10.60 -15.07 -5.60
N ASN A 80 -10.52 -14.94 -6.93
CA ASN A 80 -11.55 -14.27 -7.76
C ASN A 80 -11.85 -12.82 -7.34
N ILE A 81 -10.85 -12.11 -6.81
CA ILE A 81 -10.94 -10.69 -6.48
C ILE A 81 -10.45 -9.88 -7.70
N PRO A 82 -11.28 -9.01 -8.29
CA PRO A 82 -10.86 -8.17 -9.41
C PRO A 82 -9.79 -7.16 -8.97
N VAL A 83 -8.76 -7.02 -9.79
CA VAL A 83 -7.73 -5.98 -9.64
C VAL A 83 -7.82 -5.06 -10.84
N GLU A 84 -7.96 -3.76 -10.59
CA GLU A 84 -7.92 -2.73 -11.63
C GLU A 84 -6.76 -1.77 -11.38
N PHE A 85 -6.19 -1.27 -12.47
CA PHE A 85 -5.24 -0.16 -12.42
C PHE A 85 -6.00 1.11 -12.80
N ALA A 86 -5.96 2.13 -11.94
CA ALA A 86 -6.83 3.30 -12.10
C ALA A 86 -6.14 4.63 -11.84
N GLY A 87 -6.75 5.68 -12.39
CA GLY A 87 -6.30 7.06 -12.23
C GLY A 87 -5.27 7.50 -13.26
N ARG A 88 -4.86 8.76 -13.13
CA ARG A 88 -3.85 9.35 -14.00
C ARG A 88 -2.47 8.79 -13.66
N ARG A 89 -1.71 8.43 -14.68
CA ARG A 89 -0.29 8.11 -14.57
C ARG A 89 0.55 9.41 -14.63
N PRO A 90 1.28 9.79 -13.57
CA PRO A 90 2.16 10.94 -13.60
C PRO A 90 3.38 10.66 -14.48
N SER A 91 3.91 11.69 -15.12
CA SER A 91 5.17 11.58 -15.86
C SER A 91 6.37 11.47 -14.91
N ILE A 92 7.52 11.04 -15.43
CA ILE A 92 8.77 10.98 -14.65
C ILE A 92 9.15 12.36 -14.11
N ASP A 93 8.94 13.42 -14.88
CA ASP A 93 9.24 14.78 -14.45
C ASP A 93 8.28 15.24 -13.36
N GLU A 94 7.00 14.89 -13.47
CA GLU A 94 6.01 15.13 -12.42
C GLU A 94 6.37 14.39 -11.14
N ILE A 95 6.81 13.12 -11.20
CA ILE A 95 7.25 12.37 -10.02
C ILE A 95 8.46 13.03 -9.35
N LYS A 96 9.42 13.52 -10.13
CA LYS A 96 10.62 14.19 -9.60
C LYS A 96 10.31 15.54 -8.96
N LEU A 97 9.35 16.27 -9.53
CA LEU A 97 8.96 17.62 -9.09
C LEU A 97 7.88 17.60 -8.01
N ALA A 98 7.08 16.54 -7.95
CA ALA A 98 6.03 16.35 -6.97
C ALA A 98 6.64 16.39 -5.58
N LYS A 99 6.14 17.31 -4.76
CA LYS A 99 6.30 17.19 -3.31
C LYS A 99 5.50 15.96 -2.89
N GLY A 100 6.00 15.16 -1.94
CA GLY A 100 5.44 13.84 -1.60
C GLY A 100 3.90 13.80 -1.47
N GLY A 101 3.27 14.89 -1.02
CA GLY A 101 1.82 14.97 -0.89
C GLY A 101 0.99 15.02 -2.19
N GLU A 102 1.56 15.30 -3.37
CA GLU A 102 0.79 15.35 -4.63
C GLU A 102 0.39 13.96 -5.10
N ILE A 103 1.31 12.99 -5.05
CA ILE A 103 1.02 11.58 -5.35
C ILE A 103 -0.03 11.05 -4.37
N ASP A 104 0.13 11.30 -3.07
CA ASP A 104 -0.86 10.93 -2.05
C ASP A 104 -2.23 11.57 -2.31
N SER A 105 -2.25 12.78 -2.86
CA SER A 105 -3.50 13.43 -3.26
C SER A 105 -4.18 12.69 -4.41
N MET A 106 -3.43 12.27 -5.43
CA MET A 106 -3.97 11.48 -6.54
C MET A 106 -4.57 10.15 -6.04
N ILE A 107 -3.89 9.47 -5.11
CA ILE A 107 -4.36 8.22 -4.50
C ILE A 107 -5.67 8.45 -3.73
N ARG A 108 -5.74 9.52 -2.92
CA ARG A 108 -6.95 9.89 -2.17
C ARG A 108 -8.14 10.20 -3.08
N GLU A 109 -7.92 10.90 -4.19
CA GLU A 109 -9.00 11.20 -5.14
C GLU A 109 -9.55 9.93 -5.81
N ILE A 110 -8.70 8.92 -6.06
CA ILE A 110 -9.16 7.61 -6.56
C ILE A 110 -10.03 6.92 -5.50
N ALA A 111 -9.58 6.86 -4.25
CA ALA A 111 -10.35 6.26 -3.15
C ALA A 111 -11.72 6.94 -2.98
N LYS A 112 -11.73 8.28 -3.02
CA LYS A 112 -12.96 9.08 -2.92
C LYS A 112 -13.91 8.85 -4.10
N SER A 113 -13.40 8.91 -5.33
CA SER A 113 -14.23 8.80 -6.54
C SER A 113 -14.79 7.38 -6.75
N ALA A 114 -14.04 6.35 -6.35
CA ALA A 114 -14.48 4.97 -6.41
C ALA A 114 -15.32 4.52 -5.20
N ASN A 115 -15.58 5.41 -4.24
CA ASN A 115 -16.17 5.10 -2.93
C ASN A 115 -15.50 3.87 -2.28
N ALA A 116 -14.16 3.88 -2.30
CA ALA A 116 -13.30 2.79 -1.88
C ALA A 116 -12.50 3.19 -0.64
N VAL A 117 -12.03 2.19 0.09
CA VAL A 117 -11.29 2.37 1.34
C VAL A 117 -9.80 2.58 1.03
N LEU A 118 -9.25 3.71 1.45
CA LEU A 118 -7.81 3.94 1.37
C LEU A 118 -7.10 3.05 2.39
N VAL A 119 -6.13 2.26 1.94
CA VAL A 119 -5.28 1.45 2.82
C VAL A 119 -3.87 2.04 2.79
N THR A 120 -3.38 2.49 3.94
CA THR A 120 -2.09 3.18 4.03
C THR A 120 -1.32 2.80 5.29
N SER A 121 0.01 2.70 5.16
CA SER A 121 0.93 2.55 6.28
C SER A 121 1.57 3.88 6.70
N ASP A 122 1.21 4.98 6.04
CA ASP A 122 1.60 6.34 6.36
C ASP A 122 0.55 7.02 7.25
N ARG A 123 1.00 7.45 8.43
CA ARG A 123 0.14 8.11 9.43
C ARG A 123 -0.37 9.47 8.95
N VAL A 124 0.45 10.24 8.25
CA VAL A 124 0.10 11.57 7.72
C VAL A 124 -0.98 11.42 6.65
N GLN A 125 -0.80 10.49 5.72
CA GLN A 125 -1.78 10.20 4.68
C GLN A 125 -3.11 9.74 5.30
N SER A 126 -3.06 8.87 6.31
CA SER A 126 -4.25 8.42 7.03
C SER A 126 -5.03 9.55 7.70
N LEU A 127 -4.34 10.44 8.40
CA LEU A 127 -4.95 11.59 9.08
C LEU A 127 -5.63 12.54 8.09
N ILE A 128 -4.95 12.86 6.98
CA ILE A 128 -5.50 13.76 5.96
C ILE A 128 -6.72 13.13 5.27
N ALA A 129 -6.66 11.84 4.95
CA ALA A 129 -7.76 11.14 4.30
C ALA A 129 -9.01 11.10 5.20
N ARG A 130 -8.85 10.77 6.49
CA ARG A 130 -9.93 10.83 7.49
C ARG A 130 -10.50 12.24 7.63
N ALA A 131 -9.65 13.27 7.69
CA ALA A 131 -10.09 14.66 7.77
C ALA A 131 -10.88 15.11 6.53
N LYS A 132 -10.61 14.51 5.36
CA LYS A 132 -11.34 14.73 4.11
C LYS A 132 -12.60 13.88 3.96
N GLY A 133 -12.95 13.07 4.97
CA GLY A 133 -14.10 12.17 4.93
C GLY A 133 -13.92 10.94 4.04
N ILE A 134 -12.67 10.56 3.74
CA ILE A 134 -12.35 9.37 2.95
C ILE A 134 -12.22 8.19 3.93
N GLU A 135 -12.96 7.12 3.67
CA GLU A 135 -12.84 5.89 4.45
C GLU A 135 -11.41 5.36 4.36
N THR A 136 -10.78 5.13 5.53
CA THR A 136 -9.34 4.88 5.58
C THR A 136 -8.96 3.87 6.64
N ILE A 137 -8.23 2.83 6.22
CA ILE A 137 -7.61 1.85 7.09
C ILE A 137 -6.11 2.14 7.17
N TYR A 138 -5.65 2.44 8.38
CA TYR A 138 -4.24 2.57 8.68
C TYR A 138 -3.67 1.20 9.04
N VAL A 139 -2.69 0.70 8.29
CA VAL A 139 -1.98 -0.54 8.57
C VAL A 139 -0.69 -0.19 9.29
N LYS A 140 -0.60 -0.51 10.58
CA LYS A 140 0.61 -0.22 11.35
C LYS A 140 1.78 -1.03 10.76
N PRO A 141 2.90 -0.38 10.38
CA PRO A 141 4.08 -1.11 9.94
C PRO A 141 4.54 -2.08 11.02
N ARG A 142 4.96 -3.28 10.61
CA ARG A 142 5.57 -4.23 11.55
C ARG A 142 6.95 -3.69 11.96
N ILE A 143 7.03 -3.15 13.17
CA ILE A 143 8.30 -2.78 13.78
C ILE A 143 8.92 -4.07 14.30
N ILE A 144 9.95 -4.56 13.63
CA ILE A 144 10.78 -5.65 14.14
C ILE A 144 11.80 -5.00 15.07
N ARG A 145 11.78 -5.36 16.35
CA ARG A 145 12.78 -4.85 17.28
C ARG A 145 14.16 -5.38 16.88
N PRO A 146 15.24 -4.59 16.99
CA PRO A 146 16.58 -5.06 16.65
C PRO A 146 16.88 -6.43 17.25
N GLU A 147 16.58 -6.61 18.54
CA GLU A 147 16.77 -7.87 19.29
C GLU A 147 16.08 -9.11 18.66
N GLU A 148 15.01 -8.92 17.89
CA GLU A 148 14.23 -10.00 17.25
C GLU A 148 14.75 -10.34 15.85
N THR A 149 15.70 -9.59 15.31
CA THR A 149 16.22 -9.82 13.96
C THR A 149 17.23 -10.96 13.95
N LYS A 150 17.20 -11.80 12.89
CA LYS A 150 18.19 -12.87 12.69
C LYS A 150 19.63 -12.35 12.67
N ILE A 151 19.86 -11.10 12.29
CA ILE A 151 21.23 -10.57 12.29
C ILE A 151 21.80 -10.48 13.72
N MET A 152 20.96 -10.27 14.73
CA MET A 152 21.39 -10.26 16.14
C MET A 152 21.92 -11.60 16.62
N THR A 153 21.56 -12.73 15.99
CA THR A 153 22.16 -14.02 16.36
C THR A 153 23.64 -14.13 15.94
N PHE A 154 24.12 -13.23 15.08
CA PHE A 154 25.53 -13.14 14.69
C PHE A 154 26.34 -12.18 15.57
N PHE A 155 25.68 -11.34 16.38
CA PHE A 155 26.34 -10.48 17.35
C PHE A 155 26.33 -11.19 18.72
N THR A 156 27.50 -11.67 19.15
CA THR A 156 27.70 -12.19 20.51
C THR A 156 27.96 -11.00 21.45
N PRO A 157 27.52 -11.03 22.73
CA PRO A 157 27.77 -9.95 23.68
C PRO A 157 29.25 -9.58 23.85
#